data_AF-A0A818C1D2-F1
#
_entry.id   AF-A0A818C1D2-F1
#
_cell.length_a   1.000
_cell.length_b   1.000
_cell.length_c   1.000
_cell.angle_alpha   90.00
_cell.angle_beta   90.00
_cell.angle_gamma   90.00
#
_symmetry.space_group_name_H-M   'P 1'
#
loop_
_entity.id
_entity.type
_entity.pdbx_description
1 polymer ?
#
loop_
_entity_poly.entity_id
_entity_poly.type
_entity_poly.pdbx_seq_one_letter_code
_entity_poly.pdbx_strand_id
1 'polypeptide(L)'
;MNIQRDPSPPIAESVLASAKQNQNQPTIKINEQFLQEPTLAFLESYQNHLRPALASGIFVLSLSKLQLNSIGDIGQFKHIQICDLSSNFIETIDSLIINCKQLIKLDLHSNRINRLPDGKYWKEMLLLKVLYLHDNLLSSYDDVKSLAYAQNLEILTLYDSPLSLKKNYRHHVVNSIWSLKKLLYLAKRLYFKKD
;
A
#
# COMPACT_ATOMS: atom_id res chain seq x y z
N MET A 1 60.86 4.43 11.18
CA MET A 1 60.03 4.36 9.96
C MET A 1 58.59 4.58 10.39
N ASN A 2 58.05 5.77 10.11
CA ASN A 2 56.73 6.20 10.54
C ASN A 2 55.79 6.09 9.33
N ILE A 3 54.75 5.26 9.41
CA ILE A 3 53.82 5.02 8.30
C ILE A 3 52.68 6.04 8.42
N GLN A 4 52.75 7.09 7.60
CA GLN A 4 51.71 8.10 7.44
C GLN A 4 50.58 7.51 6.58
N ARG A 5 49.34 7.50 7.09
CA ARG A 5 48.14 7.11 6.33
C ARG A 5 47.61 8.33 5.59
N ASP A 6 47.42 8.21 4.28
CA ASP A 6 46.74 9.22 3.47
C ASP A 6 45.25 9.32 3.83
N PRO A 7 44.66 10.55 3.85
CA PRO A 7 43.23 10.72 4.00
C PRO A 7 42.50 10.42 2.68
N SER A 8 41.36 9.73 2.78
CA SER A 8 40.47 9.45 1.65
C SER A 8 39.87 10.74 1.07
N PRO A 9 39.60 10.81 -0.25
CA PRO A 9 39.12 12.03 -0.88
C PRO A 9 37.70 12.38 -0.39
N PRO A 10 37.37 13.67 -0.26
CA PRO A 10 36.03 14.10 0.09
C PRO A 10 35.05 13.68 -1.02
N ILE A 11 34.02 12.94 -0.63
CA ILE A 11 32.90 12.59 -1.51
C ILE A 11 32.28 13.91 -1.98
N ALA A 12 32.35 14.17 -3.28
CA ALA A 12 31.92 15.41 -3.90
C ALA A 12 30.48 15.77 -3.53
N GLU A 13 30.27 17.02 -3.13
CA GLU A 13 28.97 17.66 -2.84
C GLU A 13 27.96 17.58 -4.02
N SER A 14 28.39 17.10 -5.20
CA SER A 14 27.55 16.89 -6.38
C SER A 14 26.53 15.74 -6.22
N VAL A 15 26.76 14.77 -5.33
CA VAL A 15 25.78 13.69 -5.07
C VAL A 15 24.64 14.19 -4.17
N LEU A 16 24.95 15.05 -3.18
CA LEU A 16 23.97 15.64 -2.27
C LEU A 16 23.11 16.75 -2.90
N ALA A 17 23.54 17.33 -4.02
CA ALA A 17 22.77 18.35 -4.74
C ALA A 17 21.51 17.80 -5.44
N SER A 18 21.49 16.50 -5.78
CA SER A 18 20.33 15.86 -6.43
C SER A 18 19.16 15.56 -5.47
N ALA A 19 19.41 15.57 -4.15
CA ALA A 19 18.37 15.35 -3.13
C ALA A 19 17.61 16.62 -2.72
N LYS A 20 18.04 17.81 -3.19
CA LYS A 20 17.44 19.10 -2.79
C LYS A 20 16.44 19.69 -3.80
N GLN A 21 16.15 19.03 -4.91
CA GLN A 21 15.28 19.59 -5.96
C GLN A 21 13.77 19.28 -5.82
N ASN A 22 13.30 18.57 -4.79
CA ASN A 22 11.89 18.18 -4.67
C ASN A 22 11.09 18.83 -3.52
N GLN A 23 11.57 19.94 -2.94
CA GLN A 23 10.86 20.59 -1.83
C GLN A 23 9.77 21.60 -2.22
N ASN A 24 9.55 21.86 -3.52
CA ASN A 24 8.54 22.80 -4.01
C ASN A 24 7.49 22.16 -4.94
N GLN A 25 7.07 20.92 -4.67
CA GLN A 25 5.84 20.41 -5.29
C GLN A 25 4.62 20.87 -4.48
N PRO A 26 3.51 21.26 -5.12
CA PRO A 26 2.31 21.64 -4.42
C PRO A 26 1.79 20.45 -3.62
N THR A 27 1.95 20.49 -2.30
CA THR A 27 1.34 19.52 -1.40
C THR A 27 -0.18 19.68 -1.52
N ILE A 28 -0.83 18.75 -2.24
CA ILE A 28 -2.29 18.74 -2.34
C ILE A 28 -2.84 18.61 -0.92
N LYS A 29 -3.53 19.65 -0.46
CA LYS A 29 -4.24 19.60 0.81
C LYS A 29 -5.47 18.71 0.64
N ILE A 30 -5.39 17.50 1.16
CA ILE A 30 -6.51 16.57 1.19
C ILE A 30 -7.58 17.17 2.11
N ASN A 31 -8.79 17.35 1.58
CA ASN A 31 -9.95 17.90 2.28
C ASN A 31 -11.20 17.02 2.06
N GLU A 32 -12.31 17.40 2.67
CA GLU A 32 -13.57 16.64 2.60
C GLU A 32 -14.15 16.50 1.18
N GLN A 33 -13.68 17.27 0.19
CA GLN A 33 -14.16 17.19 -1.19
C GLN A 33 -13.77 15.87 -1.89
N PHE A 34 -12.75 15.18 -1.37
CA PHE A 34 -12.34 13.87 -1.85
C PHE A 34 -13.13 12.72 -1.20
N LEU A 35 -13.95 13.03 -0.18
CA LEU A 35 -14.87 12.07 0.42
C LEU A 35 -16.10 11.93 -0.47
N GLN A 36 -16.43 10.68 -0.77
CA GLN A 36 -17.60 10.32 -1.54
C GLN A 36 -18.44 9.34 -0.74
N GLU A 37 -19.75 9.53 -0.83
CA GLU A 37 -20.71 8.50 -0.44
C GLU A 37 -20.63 7.33 -1.44
N PRO A 38 -20.79 6.09 -0.97
CA PRO A 38 -20.67 4.91 -1.80
C PRO A 38 -21.82 4.88 -2.79
N THR A 39 -21.50 4.91 -4.08
CA THR A 39 -22.52 4.73 -5.10
C THR A 39 -23.10 3.32 -5.04
N LEU A 40 -24.39 3.13 -5.32
CA LEU A 40 -25.03 1.80 -5.35
C LEU A 40 -24.29 0.82 -6.28
N ALA A 41 -23.85 1.27 -7.46
CA ALA A 41 -23.04 0.47 -8.39
C ALA A 41 -21.69 0.05 -7.80
N PHE A 42 -21.09 0.93 -6.98
CA PHE A 42 -19.87 0.62 -6.25
C PHE A 42 -20.13 -0.49 -5.21
N LEU A 43 -21.23 -0.39 -4.44
CA LEU A 43 -21.67 -1.43 -3.50
C LEU A 43 -21.97 -2.78 -4.19
N GLU A 44 -22.57 -2.73 -5.37
CA GLU A 44 -22.87 -3.91 -6.19
C GLU A 44 -21.60 -4.57 -6.75
N SER A 45 -20.55 -3.80 -7.08
CA SER A 45 -19.27 -4.39 -7.52
C SER A 45 -18.57 -5.20 -6.42
N TYR A 46 -18.84 -4.89 -5.14
CA TYR A 46 -18.26 -5.54 -3.95
C TYR A 46 -19.10 -6.71 -3.41
N GLN A 47 -19.90 -7.37 -4.26
CA GLN A 47 -20.77 -8.50 -3.90
C GLN A 47 -20.17 -9.49 -2.86
N ASN A 48 -20.97 -9.69 -1.80
CA ASN A 48 -20.93 -10.72 -0.75
C ASN A 48 -19.91 -10.64 0.41
N HIS A 49 -18.76 -9.97 0.30
CA HIS A 49 -17.73 -10.05 1.37
C HIS A 49 -17.74 -8.86 2.36
N LEU A 50 -18.36 -7.75 1.97
CA LEU A 50 -18.40 -6.49 2.73
C LEU A 50 -19.80 -6.13 3.27
N ARG A 51 -20.80 -6.98 3.01
CA ARG A 51 -22.23 -6.75 3.35
C ARG A 51 -22.51 -6.32 4.80
N PRO A 52 -21.83 -6.86 5.84
CA PRO A 52 -22.12 -6.46 7.22
C PRO A 52 -21.63 -5.05 7.61
N ALA A 53 -20.66 -4.47 6.89
CA ALA A 53 -20.09 -3.16 7.20
C ALA A 53 -20.87 -1.97 6.59
N LEU A 54 -21.88 -2.26 5.76
CA LEU A 54 -22.63 -1.30 4.95
C LEU A 54 -23.75 -0.56 5.69
N ALA A 55 -24.07 -0.95 6.93
CA ALA A 55 -25.25 -0.46 7.65
C ALA A 55 -25.08 0.97 8.23
N SER A 56 -23.86 1.51 8.24
CA SER A 56 -23.56 2.90 8.60
C SER A 56 -22.60 3.45 7.56
N GLY A 57 -23.03 4.48 6.81
CA GLY A 57 -22.34 5.12 5.67
C GLY A 57 -20.86 4.75 5.46
N ILE A 58 -20.55 4.13 4.32
CA ILE A 58 -19.16 3.92 3.91
C ILE A 58 -18.58 5.28 3.57
N PHE A 59 -17.40 5.63 4.08
CA PHE A 59 -16.67 6.79 3.58
C PHE A 59 -15.61 6.31 2.58
N VAL A 60 -15.78 6.71 1.32
CA VAL A 60 -14.82 6.45 0.25
C VAL A 60 -13.96 7.69 0.05
N LEU A 61 -12.64 7.54 0.16
CA LEU A 61 -11.69 8.60 -0.13
C LEU A 61 -11.01 8.32 -1.46
N SER A 62 -11.24 9.17 -2.47
CA SER A 62 -10.69 9.01 -3.81
C SER A 62 -9.61 10.05 -4.08
N LEU A 63 -8.36 9.59 -4.17
CA LEU A 63 -7.15 10.39 -4.37
C LEU A 63 -6.30 9.86 -5.53
N SER A 64 -6.92 9.17 -6.48
CA SER A 64 -6.24 8.61 -7.64
C SER A 64 -5.72 9.69 -8.60
N LYS A 65 -4.56 9.46 -9.26
CA LYS A 65 -4.02 10.34 -10.34
C LYS A 65 -3.74 11.78 -9.92
N LEU A 66 -3.42 12.00 -8.65
CA LEU A 66 -3.11 13.30 -8.08
C LEU A 66 -1.60 13.59 -8.00
N GLN A 67 -0.76 12.70 -8.52
CA GLN A 67 0.71 12.84 -8.48
C GLN A 67 1.27 12.96 -7.05
N LEU A 68 0.61 12.33 -6.07
CA LEU A 68 1.03 12.37 -4.68
C LEU A 68 2.33 11.57 -4.48
N ASN A 69 3.37 12.19 -3.92
CA ASN A 69 4.59 11.47 -3.51
C ASN A 69 4.49 10.88 -2.09
N SER A 70 3.56 11.41 -1.29
CA SER A 70 3.32 10.99 0.08
C SER A 70 1.83 11.03 0.34
N ILE A 71 1.40 10.14 1.23
CA ILE A 71 0.03 10.04 1.73
C ILE A 71 -0.38 11.32 2.47
N GLY A 72 0.55 12.09 3.04
CA GLY A 72 0.22 13.32 3.78
C GLY A 72 -0.59 13.03 5.06
N ASP A 73 -1.28 14.04 5.59
CA ASP A 73 -2.09 13.90 6.81
C ASP A 73 -3.53 13.44 6.51
N ILE A 74 -3.65 12.23 5.96
CA ILE A 74 -4.96 11.56 5.81
C ILE A 74 -5.52 11.13 7.18
N GLY A 75 -4.76 11.36 8.26
CA GLY A 75 -5.11 10.97 9.61
C GLY A 75 -6.35 11.65 10.19
N GLN A 76 -6.78 12.76 9.58
CA GLN A 76 -8.04 13.41 9.89
C GLN A 76 -9.27 12.54 9.53
N PHE A 77 -9.16 11.65 8.54
CA PHE A 77 -10.27 10.85 8.03
C PHE A 77 -10.37 9.47 8.70
N LYS A 78 -10.55 9.43 10.01
CA LYS A 78 -10.53 8.18 10.82
C LYS A 78 -11.63 7.17 10.47
N HIS A 79 -12.69 7.63 9.80
CA HIS A 79 -13.87 6.83 9.46
C HIS A 79 -13.88 6.29 8.03
N ILE A 80 -12.79 6.51 7.27
CA ILE A 80 -12.72 5.97 5.91
C ILE A 80 -12.66 4.44 5.96
N GLN A 81 -13.48 3.84 5.13
CA GLN A 81 -13.52 2.40 4.96
C GLN A 81 -12.87 1.99 3.65
N ILE A 82 -12.83 2.90 2.67
CA ILE A 82 -12.25 2.62 1.37
C ILE A 82 -11.38 3.80 0.98
N CYS A 83 -10.14 3.53 0.62
CA CYS A 83 -9.21 4.55 0.16
C CYS A 83 -8.62 4.13 -1.18
N ASP A 84 -8.80 4.99 -2.18
CA ASP A 84 -8.17 4.87 -3.49
C ASP A 84 -7.03 5.90 -3.62
N LEU A 85 -5.81 5.41 -3.61
CA LEU A 85 -4.57 6.17 -3.79
C LEU A 85 -3.83 5.70 -5.04
N SER A 86 -4.53 5.07 -5.98
CA SER A 86 -3.92 4.50 -7.17
C SER A 86 -3.34 5.54 -8.14
N SER A 87 -2.41 5.12 -8.99
CA SER A 87 -1.82 5.98 -10.03
C SER A 87 -1.19 7.26 -9.47
N ASN A 88 -0.43 7.13 -8.38
CA ASN A 88 0.32 8.22 -7.76
C ASN A 88 1.82 7.88 -7.74
N PHE A 89 2.61 8.64 -6.99
CA PHE A 89 4.06 8.44 -6.84
C PHE A 89 4.43 8.10 -5.39
N ILE A 90 3.52 7.47 -4.65
CA ILE A 90 3.69 7.18 -3.22
C ILE A 90 4.77 6.12 -3.04
N GLU A 91 5.71 6.39 -2.15
CA GLU A 91 6.81 5.45 -1.82
C GLU A 91 6.57 4.70 -0.49
N THR A 92 5.90 5.34 0.48
CA THR A 92 5.65 4.78 1.83
C THR A 92 4.20 5.00 2.27
N ILE A 93 3.68 4.12 3.14
CA ILE A 93 2.26 4.11 3.53
C ILE A 93 2.00 4.21 5.05
N ASP A 94 3.02 4.52 5.83
CA ASP A 94 2.98 4.47 7.31
C ASP A 94 1.89 5.37 7.92
N SER A 95 1.75 6.61 7.45
CA SER A 95 0.80 7.59 7.99
C SER A 95 -0.66 7.19 7.84
N LEU A 96 -0.99 6.44 6.77
CA LEU A 96 -2.35 5.97 6.51
C LEU A 96 -2.75 4.92 7.55
N ILE A 97 -1.86 3.97 7.80
CA ILE A 97 -2.17 2.80 8.61
C ILE A 97 -2.34 3.16 10.09
N ILE A 98 -1.64 4.19 10.56
CA ILE A 98 -1.71 4.66 11.95
C ILE A 98 -3.13 5.15 12.32
N ASN A 99 -3.79 5.86 11.39
CA ASN A 99 -4.99 6.62 11.71
C ASN A 99 -6.28 6.01 11.17
N CYS A 100 -6.22 5.32 10.02
CA CYS A 100 -7.41 4.85 9.29
C CYS A 100 -7.74 3.39 9.64
N LYS A 101 -8.02 3.13 10.93
CA LYS A 101 -8.26 1.77 11.45
C LYS A 101 -9.56 1.12 10.96
N GLN A 102 -10.46 1.92 10.39
CA GLN A 102 -11.72 1.45 9.82
C GLN A 102 -11.60 1.02 8.35
N LEU A 103 -10.40 1.10 7.75
CA LEU A 103 -10.19 0.69 6.36
C LEU A 103 -10.50 -0.78 6.16
N ILE A 104 -11.34 -1.02 5.16
CA ILE A 104 -11.76 -2.32 4.65
C ILE A 104 -11.03 -2.62 3.33
N LYS A 105 -10.89 -1.59 2.49
CA LYS A 105 -10.14 -1.66 1.23
C LYS A 105 -9.14 -0.53 1.12
N LEU A 106 -7.94 -0.88 0.67
CA LEU A 106 -6.90 0.06 0.28
C LEU A 106 -6.41 -0.25 -1.14
N ASP A 107 -6.52 0.75 -2.02
CA ASP A 107 -6.04 0.70 -3.39
C ASP A 107 -4.78 1.55 -3.55
N LEU A 108 -3.65 0.90 -3.82
CA LEU A 108 -2.34 1.54 -3.96
C LEU A 108 -1.64 1.11 -5.26
N HIS A 109 -2.38 0.58 -6.24
CA HIS A 109 -1.77 0.15 -7.48
C HIS A 109 -1.17 1.32 -8.28
N SER A 110 -0.20 1.02 -9.14
CA SER A 110 0.50 2.03 -9.96
C SER A 110 1.09 3.16 -9.09
N ASN A 111 1.90 2.76 -8.13
CA ASN A 111 2.66 3.66 -7.25
C ASN A 111 4.15 3.27 -7.26
N ARG A 112 4.96 3.91 -6.42
CA ARG A 112 6.40 3.65 -6.29
C ARG A 112 6.75 2.95 -4.98
N ILE A 113 5.80 2.20 -4.41
CA ILE A 113 5.99 1.54 -3.12
C ILE A 113 7.04 0.46 -3.28
N ASN A 114 8.16 0.62 -2.58
CA ASN A 114 9.25 -0.34 -2.57
C ASN A 114 9.31 -1.15 -1.26
N ARG A 115 8.61 -0.69 -0.22
CA ARG A 115 8.58 -1.34 1.09
C ARG A 115 7.27 -1.07 1.80
N LEU A 116 6.76 -2.08 2.51
CA LEU A 116 5.61 -1.93 3.40
C LEU A 116 6.03 -1.63 4.85
N PRO A 117 5.16 -0.97 5.63
CA PRO A 117 5.36 -0.74 7.06
C PRO A 117 5.57 -2.03 7.85
N ASP A 118 6.07 -1.85 9.07
CA ASP A 118 6.23 -2.89 10.08
C ASP A 118 4.91 -3.63 10.40
N GLY A 119 5.03 -4.91 10.79
CA GLY A 119 3.90 -5.76 11.16
C GLY A 119 2.98 -5.18 12.24
N LYS A 120 3.50 -4.34 13.15
CA LYS A 120 2.69 -3.69 14.19
C LYS A 120 1.53 -2.86 13.61
N TYR A 121 1.74 -2.23 12.47
CA TYR A 121 0.74 -1.40 11.80
C TYR A 121 -0.38 -2.26 11.22
N TRP A 122 -0.01 -3.34 10.55
CA TRP A 122 -0.97 -4.29 9.95
C TRP A 122 -1.81 -5.03 10.98
N LYS A 123 -1.25 -5.28 12.17
CA LYS A 123 -1.98 -5.88 13.30
C LYS A 123 -3.13 -5.02 13.79
N GLU A 124 -3.03 -3.69 13.66
CA GLU A 124 -4.08 -2.74 14.06
C GLU A 124 -5.17 -2.57 13.00
N MET A 125 -4.93 -2.98 11.74
CA MET A 125 -5.91 -2.93 10.66
C MET A 125 -6.91 -4.10 10.71
N LEU A 126 -7.73 -4.11 11.76
CA LEU A 126 -8.64 -5.22 12.05
C LEU A 126 -9.72 -5.41 10.98
N LEU A 127 -10.06 -4.38 10.22
CA LEU A 127 -11.14 -4.44 9.22
C LEU A 127 -10.62 -4.59 7.79
N LEU A 128 -9.31 -4.49 7.56
CA LEU A 128 -8.74 -4.52 6.21
C LEU A 128 -8.84 -5.92 5.61
N LYS A 129 -9.59 -6.03 4.52
CA LYS A 129 -9.83 -7.27 3.78
C LYS A 129 -9.21 -7.27 2.40
N VAL A 130 -9.06 -6.10 1.78
CA VAL A 130 -8.62 -5.98 0.38
C VAL A 130 -7.48 -4.98 0.28
N LEU A 131 -6.36 -5.42 -0.29
CA LEU A 131 -5.18 -4.58 -0.51
C LEU A 131 -4.66 -4.75 -1.94
N TYR A 132 -4.64 -3.66 -2.71
CA TYR A 132 -4.09 -3.68 -4.06
C TYR A 132 -2.72 -3.00 -4.11
N LEU A 133 -1.69 -3.79 -4.43
CA LEU A 133 -0.28 -3.37 -4.51
C LEU A 133 0.37 -3.77 -5.84
N HIS A 134 -0.41 -4.08 -6.88
CA HIS A 134 0.14 -4.40 -8.19
C HIS A 134 0.76 -3.14 -8.83
N ASP A 135 1.65 -3.31 -9.80
CA ASP A 135 2.34 -2.20 -10.46
C ASP A 135 3.04 -1.27 -9.45
N ASN A 136 3.93 -1.85 -8.66
CA ASN A 136 4.73 -1.19 -7.62
C ASN A 136 6.15 -1.77 -7.62
N LEU A 137 7.04 -1.17 -6.83
CA LEU A 137 8.47 -1.50 -6.80
C LEU A 137 8.86 -2.57 -5.75
N LEU A 138 7.89 -3.33 -5.22
CA LEU A 138 8.12 -4.42 -4.27
C LEU A 138 8.96 -5.52 -4.94
N SER A 139 10.13 -5.80 -4.37
CA SER A 139 11.13 -6.65 -5.03
C SER A 139 11.54 -7.86 -4.21
N SER A 140 11.42 -7.80 -2.88
CA SER A 140 11.82 -8.83 -1.94
C SER A 140 10.64 -9.39 -1.16
N TYR A 141 10.80 -10.61 -0.66
CA TYR A 141 9.89 -11.19 0.33
C TYR A 141 9.90 -10.39 1.63
N ASP A 142 11.03 -9.74 1.95
CA ASP A 142 11.14 -8.83 3.10
C ASP A 142 10.22 -7.60 2.98
N ASP A 143 9.88 -7.20 1.75
CA ASP A 143 9.03 -6.03 1.51
C ASP A 143 7.56 -6.33 1.81
N VAL A 144 7.17 -7.63 1.79
CA VAL A 144 5.79 -8.08 1.97
C VAL A 144 5.57 -8.95 3.22
N LYS A 145 6.64 -9.39 3.90
CA LYS A 145 6.53 -10.27 5.08
C LYS A 145 5.72 -9.66 6.22
N SER A 146 5.70 -8.33 6.34
CA SER A 146 4.93 -7.63 7.37
C SER A 146 3.42 -7.80 7.20
N LEU A 147 2.94 -8.14 6.00
CA LEU A 147 1.54 -8.48 5.76
C LEU A 147 1.11 -9.77 6.47
N ALA A 148 2.04 -10.63 6.90
CA ALA A 148 1.71 -11.81 7.71
C ALA A 148 0.99 -11.45 9.02
N TYR A 149 1.16 -10.21 9.52
CA TYR A 149 0.51 -9.70 10.71
C TYR A 149 -0.92 -9.17 10.45
N ALA A 150 -1.34 -9.03 9.18
CA ALA A 150 -2.67 -8.62 8.80
C ALA A 150 -3.66 -9.80 8.95
N GLN A 151 -4.36 -9.87 10.09
CA GLN A 151 -5.16 -11.03 10.47
C GLN A 151 -6.38 -11.27 9.58
N ASN A 152 -6.92 -10.21 8.97
CA ASN A 152 -8.17 -10.26 8.21
C ASN A 152 -8.01 -9.98 6.71
N LEU A 153 -6.76 -9.90 6.22
CA LEU A 153 -6.50 -9.63 4.81
C LEU A 153 -6.87 -10.84 3.95
N GLU A 154 -7.92 -10.70 3.14
CA GLU A 154 -8.45 -11.81 2.33
C GLU A 154 -7.95 -11.75 0.89
N ILE A 155 -7.81 -10.55 0.32
CA ILE A 155 -7.51 -10.33 -1.08
C ILE A 155 -6.28 -9.43 -1.21
N LEU A 156 -5.28 -9.92 -1.97
CA LEU A 156 -4.06 -9.19 -2.28
C LEU A 156 -3.76 -9.25 -3.78
N THR A 157 -3.25 -8.16 -4.34
CA THR A 157 -2.67 -8.14 -5.70
C THR A 157 -1.20 -7.73 -5.62
N LEU A 158 -0.31 -8.46 -6.29
CA LEU A 158 1.12 -8.15 -6.36
C LEU A 158 1.69 -8.36 -7.78
N TYR A 159 0.84 -8.53 -8.79
CA TYR A 159 1.30 -8.69 -10.17
C TYR A 159 1.96 -7.39 -10.67
N ASP A 160 2.75 -7.47 -11.74
CA ASP A 160 3.52 -6.34 -12.27
C ASP A 160 4.42 -5.66 -11.22
N SER A 161 4.89 -6.43 -10.25
CA SER A 161 5.97 -6.04 -9.33
C SER A 161 7.21 -6.89 -9.58
N PRO A 162 8.44 -6.39 -9.32
CA PRO A 162 9.65 -7.20 -9.43
C PRO A 162 9.59 -8.50 -8.60
N LEU A 163 8.87 -8.50 -7.47
CA LEU A 163 8.60 -9.67 -6.65
C LEU A 163 7.85 -10.78 -7.41
N SER A 164 6.92 -10.42 -8.30
CA SER A 164 6.12 -11.39 -9.07
C SER A 164 6.95 -12.21 -10.07
N LEU A 165 8.14 -11.74 -10.44
CA LEU A 165 9.07 -12.44 -11.31
C LEU A 165 9.90 -13.50 -10.57
N LYS A 166 9.89 -13.51 -9.23
CA LYS A 166 10.67 -14.46 -8.44
C LYS A 166 10.11 -15.88 -8.54
N LYS A 167 11.02 -16.85 -8.58
CA LYS A 167 10.65 -18.27 -8.53
C LYS A 167 9.86 -18.56 -7.26
N ASN A 168 8.76 -19.30 -7.40
CA ASN A 168 7.85 -19.69 -6.32
C ASN A 168 7.16 -18.51 -5.60
N TYR A 169 7.09 -17.31 -6.17
CA TYR A 169 6.54 -16.14 -5.48
C TYR A 169 5.13 -16.40 -4.91
N ARG A 170 4.25 -17.04 -5.70
CA ARG A 170 2.87 -17.33 -5.26
C ARG A 170 2.84 -18.20 -4.02
N HIS A 171 3.59 -19.30 -4.06
CA HIS A 171 3.64 -20.26 -2.97
C HIS A 171 4.20 -19.59 -1.71
N HIS A 172 5.29 -18.82 -1.86
CA HIS A 172 5.86 -18.07 -0.74
C HIS A 172 4.86 -17.07 -0.15
N VAL A 173 4.22 -16.23 -0.97
CA VAL A 173 3.29 -15.20 -0.49
C VAL A 173 2.08 -15.81 0.22
N VAL A 174 1.44 -16.81 -0.39
CA VAL A 174 0.25 -17.47 0.18
C VAL A 174 0.59 -18.19 1.50
N ASN A 175 1.76 -18.82 1.58
CA ASN A 175 2.21 -19.49 2.80
C ASN A 175 2.82 -18.54 3.84
N SER A 176 3.12 -17.29 3.48
CA SER A 176 3.57 -16.28 4.44
C SER A 176 2.40 -15.50 5.03
N ILE A 177 1.35 -15.27 4.25
CA ILE A 177 0.19 -14.46 4.63
C ILE A 177 -1.02 -15.37 4.76
N TRP A 178 -1.18 -15.97 5.95
CA TRP A 178 -2.15 -17.03 6.16
C TRP A 178 -3.60 -16.58 6.09
N SER A 179 -3.87 -15.29 6.27
CA SER A 179 -5.20 -14.69 6.15
C SER A 179 -5.73 -14.69 4.71
N LEU A 180 -4.84 -14.79 3.70
CA LEU A 180 -5.24 -14.69 2.31
C LEU A 180 -6.16 -15.82 1.88
N LYS A 181 -7.27 -15.41 1.26
CA LYS A 181 -8.20 -16.28 0.53
C LYS A 181 -7.95 -16.21 -0.98
N LYS A 182 -7.42 -15.08 -1.47
CA LYS A 182 -7.17 -14.81 -2.90
C LYS A 182 -5.92 -13.95 -3.11
N LEU A 183 -5.07 -14.37 -4.04
CA LEU A 183 -3.95 -13.60 -4.59
C LEU A 183 -4.18 -13.51 -6.09
N LEU A 184 -4.56 -12.33 -6.54
CA LEU A 184 -4.99 -12.11 -7.92
C LEU A 184 -3.76 -11.97 -8.82
N TYR A 185 -3.81 -12.65 -9.98
CA TYR A 185 -2.90 -12.49 -11.11
C TYR A 185 -3.75 -12.02 -12.30
N LEU A 186 -3.16 -11.25 -13.22
CA LEU A 186 -3.83 -10.57 -14.34
C LEU A 186 -5.08 -11.32 -14.85
N ALA A 187 -6.22 -10.63 -14.76
CA ALA A 187 -7.53 -10.95 -15.33
C ALA A 187 -8.21 -12.30 -14.99
N LYS A 188 -7.60 -13.23 -14.23
CA LYS A 188 -8.28 -14.49 -13.83
C LYS A 188 -8.31 -14.66 -12.31
N ARG A 189 -9.54 -14.66 -11.77
CA ARG A 189 -9.87 -15.07 -10.39
C ARG A 189 -9.44 -16.52 -10.19
N LEU A 190 -8.25 -16.73 -9.62
CA LEU A 190 -7.85 -18.03 -9.13
C LEU A 190 -8.12 -18.05 -7.63
N TYR A 191 -9.12 -18.84 -7.23
CA TYR A 191 -9.45 -19.09 -5.84
C TYR A 191 -8.43 -20.06 -5.26
N PHE A 192 -7.92 -19.78 -4.05
CA PHE A 192 -7.15 -20.78 -3.33
C PHE A 192 -8.11 -21.71 -2.61
N LYS A 193 -8.02 -23.01 -2.90
CA LYS A 193 -8.46 -24.04 -1.97
C LYS A 193 -7.23 -24.36 -1.14
N LYS A 194 -7.26 -24.02 0.16
CA LYS A 194 -6.31 -24.62 1.10
C LYS A 194 -6.81 -26.04 1.32
N ASP A 195 -6.00 -27.01 0.94
CA ASP A 195 -6.20 -28.41 1.33
C ASP A 195 -6.03 -28.55 2.85
#